data_AF-A0A352Q0X9-F1
#
_entry.id   AF-A0A352Q0X9-F1
#
_cell.length_a   1.000
_cell.length_b   1.000
_cell.length_c   1.000
_cell.angle_alpha   90.00
_cell.angle_beta   90.00
_cell.angle_gamma   90.00
#
_symmetry.space_group_name_H-M   'P 1'
#
loop_
_entity.id
_entity.type
_entity.pdbx_description
1 polymer ?
#
loop_
_entity_poly.entity_id
_entity_poly.type
_entity_poly.pdbx_seq_one_letter_code
_entity_poly.pdbx_strand_id
1 'polypeptide(L)'
;MIIGIPRERKPGENRVAMTPTNVQFWTEKGVEIVIESDAGTAAGFSDNDYQSAGARIEQERSSIFASADIILQVQAVGANDVNGDEDLAQIRAGQVVAGMMDPLGTP
;
A
#
# COMPACT_ATOMS: atom_id res chain seq x y z
N MET A 1 -14.89 5.41 0.87
CA MET A 1 -13.49 5.72 1.24
C MET A 1 -12.67 4.50 0.86
N ILE A 2 -11.57 4.72 0.14
CA ILE A 2 -10.71 3.64 -0.39
C ILE A 2 -9.34 3.73 0.28
N ILE A 3 -8.87 2.61 0.83
CA ILE A 3 -7.50 2.44 1.31
C ILE A 3 -6.73 1.61 0.29
N GLY A 4 -5.67 2.18 -0.26
CA GLY A 4 -4.77 1.55 -1.22
C GLY A 4 -3.49 1.06 -0.56
N ILE A 5 -3.09 -0.18 -0.86
CA ILE A 5 -1.88 -0.82 -0.33
C ILE A 5 -1.01 -1.24 -1.52
N PRO A 6 -0.15 -0.35 -2.02
CA PRO A 6 0.85 -0.70 -3.01
C PRO A 6 1.86 -1.73 -2.48
N ARG A 7 2.49 -2.48 -3.39
CA ARG A 7 3.57 -3.41 -3.05
C ARG A 7 4.85 -2.66 -2.71
N GLU A 8 5.58 -3.13 -1.72
CA GLU A 8 6.91 -2.60 -1.41
C GLU A 8 7.92 -3.02 -2.49
N ARG A 9 8.74 -2.07 -2.98
CA ARG A 9 9.73 -2.32 -4.03
C ARG A 9 11.18 -2.25 -3.55
N LYS A 10 11.43 -1.70 -2.36
CA LYS A 10 12.78 -1.58 -1.82
C LYS A 10 13.37 -2.95 -1.51
N PRO A 11 14.56 -3.30 -2.05
CA PRO A 11 15.21 -4.58 -1.73
C PRO A 11 15.37 -4.79 -0.23
N GLY A 12 15.01 -5.97 0.26
CA GLY A 12 15.08 -6.33 1.68
C GLY A 12 13.88 -5.87 2.52
N GLU A 13 12.93 -5.11 1.96
CA GLU A 13 11.64 -4.88 2.59
C GLU A 13 10.70 -6.06 2.30
N ASN A 14 10.45 -6.87 3.32
CA ASN A 14 9.57 -8.04 3.23
C ASN A 14 8.23 -7.82 3.94
N ARG A 15 8.00 -6.65 4.54
CA ARG A 15 6.74 -6.34 5.23
C ARG A 15 5.69 -5.84 4.23
N VAL A 16 4.46 -5.80 4.70
CA VAL A 16 3.31 -5.23 4.00
C VAL A 16 2.57 -4.30 4.97
N ALA A 17 1.98 -3.22 4.47
CA ALA A 17 1.39 -2.19 5.31
C ALA A 17 0.11 -2.66 6.06
N MET A 18 -0.55 -3.73 5.59
CA MET A 18 -1.71 -4.30 6.24
C MET A 18 -1.77 -5.82 6.02
N THR A 19 -2.06 -6.57 7.08
CA THR A 19 -2.26 -8.04 7.02
C THR A 19 -3.70 -8.40 6.63
N PRO A 20 -3.97 -9.61 6.10
CA PRO A 20 -5.34 -10.05 5.78
C PRO A 20 -6.33 -9.93 6.96
N THR A 21 -5.88 -10.19 8.20
CA THR A 21 -6.72 -10.01 9.40
C THR A 21 -7.19 -8.55 9.57
N ASN A 22 -6.30 -7.59 9.34
CA ASN A 22 -6.64 -6.17 9.42
C ASN A 22 -7.53 -5.74 8.25
N VAL A 23 -7.30 -6.30 7.05
CA VAL A 23 -8.16 -6.09 5.88
C VAL A 23 -9.59 -6.51 6.20
N GLN A 24 -9.78 -7.72 6.71
CA GLN A 24 -11.10 -8.24 7.08
C GLN A 24 -11.83 -7.30 8.06
N PHE A 25 -11.14 -6.83 9.09
CA PHE A 25 -11.72 -5.92 10.08
C PHE A 25 -12.26 -4.62 9.44
N TRP A 26 -11.54 -4.07 8.46
CA TRP A 26 -11.94 -2.83 7.79
C TRP A 26 -13.01 -3.03 6.73
N THR A 27 -12.94 -4.14 5.97
CA THR A 27 -13.95 -4.48 4.96
C THR A 27 -15.30 -4.78 5.62
N GLU A 28 -15.33 -5.45 6.78
CA GLU A 28 -16.55 -5.65 7.59
C GLU A 28 -17.19 -4.35 8.07
N LYS A 29 -16.42 -3.26 8.16
CA LYS A 29 -16.91 -1.91 8.50
C LYS A 29 -17.31 -1.08 7.27
N GLY A 30 -17.26 -1.67 6.07
CA GLY A 30 -17.62 -1.02 4.81
C GLY A 30 -16.52 -0.14 4.22
N VAL A 31 -15.26 -0.30 4.64
CA VAL A 31 -14.11 0.34 4.00
C VAL A 31 -13.68 -0.49 2.80
N GLU A 32 -13.50 0.14 1.64
CA GLU A 32 -12.95 -0.53 0.47
C GLU A 32 -11.43 -0.61 0.60
N ILE A 33 -10.88 -1.81 0.50
CA ILE A 33 -9.44 -2.07 0.53
C ILE A 33 -8.99 -2.55 -0.84
N VAL A 34 -8.00 -1.87 -1.41
CA VAL A 34 -7.39 -2.21 -2.70
C VAL A 34 -5.92 -2.51 -2.48
N ILE A 35 -5.44 -3.66 -2.96
CA ILE A 35 -4.08 -4.15 -2.71
C ILE A 35 -3.41 -4.47 -4.05
N GLU A 36 -2.16 -4.04 -4.22
CA GLU A 36 -1.37 -4.42 -5.40
C GLU A 36 -1.14 -5.93 -5.40
N SER A 37 -1.27 -6.56 -6.56
CA SER A 37 -0.93 -7.98 -6.72
C SER A 37 0.49 -8.25 -6.20
N ASP A 38 0.63 -9.35 -5.47
CA ASP A 38 1.86 -9.78 -4.79
C ASP A 38 2.37 -8.85 -3.67
N ALA A 39 1.57 -7.87 -3.19
CA ALA A 39 2.01 -6.96 -2.12
C ALA A 39 2.36 -7.66 -0.81
N GLY A 40 1.66 -8.75 -0.47
CA GLY A 40 1.91 -9.51 0.76
C GLY A 40 2.80 -10.73 0.59
N THR A 41 3.21 -11.08 -0.64
CA THR A 41 3.88 -12.36 -0.93
C THR A 41 5.16 -12.52 -0.11
N ALA A 42 5.99 -11.46 -0.01
CA ALA A 42 7.20 -11.47 0.81
C ALA A 42 6.93 -11.55 2.32
N ALA A 43 5.75 -11.09 2.76
CA ALA A 43 5.29 -11.17 4.15
C ALA A 43 4.61 -12.51 4.48
N GLY A 44 4.46 -13.41 3.50
CA GLY A 44 3.82 -14.72 3.66
C GLY A 44 2.31 -14.72 3.48
N PHE A 45 1.74 -13.68 2.85
CA PHE A 45 0.30 -13.59 2.53
C PHE A 45 0.09 -13.58 1.01
N SER A 46 -0.70 -14.52 0.51
CA SER A 46 -1.05 -14.59 -0.91
C SER A 46 -2.16 -13.61 -1.29
N ASP A 47 -2.27 -13.28 -2.58
CA ASP A 47 -3.40 -12.52 -3.12
C ASP A 47 -4.77 -13.15 -2.75
N ASN A 48 -4.84 -14.49 -2.71
CA ASN A 48 -6.06 -15.19 -2.31
C ASN A 48 -6.43 -14.97 -0.84
N ASP A 49 -5.45 -14.81 0.05
CA ASP A 49 -5.70 -14.50 1.47
C ASP A 49 -6.35 -13.12 1.60
N TYR A 50 -5.89 -12.14 0.81
CA TYR A 50 -6.47 -10.80 0.76
C TYR A 50 -7.86 -10.76 0.13
N GLN A 51 -8.07 -11.48 -0.97
CA GLN A 51 -9.39 -11.64 -1.59
C GLN A 51 -10.39 -12.28 -0.61
N SER A 52 -9.95 -13.32 0.11
CA SER A 52 -10.76 -13.99 1.14
C SER A 52 -11.10 -13.07 2.31
N ALA A 53 -10.21 -12.11 2.62
CA ALA A 53 -10.45 -11.05 3.61
C ALA A 53 -11.31 -9.89 3.07
N GLY A 54 -11.72 -9.91 1.80
CA GLY A 54 -12.60 -8.93 1.18
C GLY A 54 -11.89 -7.75 0.50
N ALA A 55 -10.57 -7.80 0.33
CA ALA A 55 -9.85 -6.82 -0.49
C ALA A 55 -10.05 -7.08 -1.99
N ARG A 56 -9.97 -5.99 -2.77
CA ARG A 56 -9.82 -6.05 -4.22
C ARG A 56 -8.34 -6.07 -4.58
N ILE A 57 -7.94 -7.00 -5.43
CA ILE A 57 -6.57 -7.02 -5.99
C ILE A 57 -6.53 -6.12 -7.22
N GLU A 58 -5.47 -5.31 -7.30
CA GLU A 58 -5.18 -4.41 -8.42
C GLU A 58 -3.82 -4.75 -9.01
N GLN A 59 -3.72 -4.82 -10.34
CA GLN A 59 -2.47 -5.16 -11.03
C GLN A 59 -1.63 -3.90 -11.26
N GLU A 60 -2.30 -2.79 -11.54
CA GLU A 60 -1.64 -1.55 -11.89
C GLU A 60 -1.47 -0.67 -10.65
N ARG A 61 -0.22 -0.49 -10.20
CA ARG A 61 0.12 0.38 -9.07
C ARG A 61 -0.51 1.78 -9.23
N SER A 62 -0.46 2.35 -10.43
CA SER A 62 -1.00 3.68 -10.72
C SER A 62 -2.51 3.78 -10.52
N SER A 63 -3.25 2.70 -10.76
CA SER A 63 -4.69 2.62 -10.47
C SER A 63 -4.97 2.72 -8.96
N ILE A 64 -4.07 2.21 -8.11
CA ILE A 64 -4.18 2.34 -6.64
C ILE A 64 -4.01 3.82 -6.24
N PHE A 65 -2.94 4.47 -6.71
CA PHE A 65 -2.70 5.89 -6.40
C PHE A 65 -3.81 6.81 -6.93
N ALA A 66 -4.35 6.52 -8.12
CA ALA A 66 -5.42 7.30 -8.71
C ALA A 66 -6.77 7.16 -7.96
N SER A 67 -7.10 5.97 -7.47
CA SER A 67 -8.41 5.68 -6.87
C SER A 67 -8.46 5.82 -5.35
N ALA A 68 -7.36 5.58 -4.63
CA ALA A 68 -7.36 5.57 -3.17
C ALA A 68 -7.47 6.97 -2.55
N ASP A 69 -8.13 7.05 -1.41
CA ASP A 69 -8.15 8.25 -0.55
C ASP A 69 -7.00 8.23 0.46
N ILE A 70 -6.60 7.02 0.88
CA ILE A 70 -5.49 6.77 1.81
C ILE A 70 -4.54 5.75 1.18
N ILE A 71 -3.26 6.07 1.10
CA ILE A 71 -2.19 5.15 0.69
C ILE A 71 -1.44 4.69 1.94
N LEU A 72 -1.33 3.38 2.11
CA LEU A 72 -0.57 2.77 3.20
C LEU A 72 0.67 2.08 2.64
N GLN A 73 1.84 2.52 3.11
CA GLN A 73 3.14 1.95 2.79
C GLN A 73 3.91 1.71 4.07
N VAL A 74 4.82 0.74 4.05
CA VAL A 74 5.80 0.55 5.10
C VAL A 74 6.90 1.60 4.96
N GLN A 75 7.51 1.69 3.77
CA GLN A 75 8.49 2.72 3.42
C GLN A 75 7.91 3.60 2.31
N ALA A 76 7.46 4.80 2.67
CA ALA A 76 6.90 5.79 1.76
C ALA A 76 8.02 6.68 1.17
N VAL A 77 7.63 7.79 0.56
CA VAL A 77 8.56 8.81 0.04
C VAL A 77 9.60 9.21 1.09
N GLY A 78 10.87 9.32 0.66
CA GLY A 78 12.03 9.60 1.51
C GLY A 78 12.68 8.35 2.09
N ALA A 79 11.92 7.48 2.77
CA ALA A 79 12.45 6.21 3.29
C ALA A 79 12.71 5.18 2.17
N ASN A 80 11.94 5.25 1.09
CA ASN A 80 12.12 4.42 -0.09
C ASN A 80 12.82 5.21 -1.22
N ASP A 81 14.11 4.96 -1.36
CA ASP A 81 15.01 5.56 -2.37
C ASP A 81 14.97 4.87 -3.73
N VAL A 82 14.13 3.83 -3.89
CA VAL A 82 14.01 3.07 -5.14
C VAL A 82 12.88 3.61 -6.02
N ASN A 83 11.70 3.83 -5.44
CA ASN A 83 10.53 4.32 -6.19
C ASN A 83 9.76 5.44 -5.47
N GLY A 84 10.34 6.05 -4.43
CA GLY A 84 9.70 7.12 -3.68
C GLY A 84 9.32 8.33 -4.54
N ASP A 85 10.17 8.73 -5.49
CA ASP A 85 9.89 9.84 -6.41
C ASP A 85 8.77 9.50 -7.41
N GLU A 86 8.73 8.26 -7.90
CA GLU A 86 7.67 7.77 -8.79
C GLU A 86 6.30 7.73 -8.08
N ASP A 87 6.29 7.31 -6.81
CA ASP A 87 5.09 7.32 -5.97
C ASP A 87 4.67 8.77 -5.66
N LEU A 88 5.64 9.65 -5.34
CA LEU A 88 5.39 11.06 -5.07
C LEU A 88 4.71 11.77 -6.23
N ALA A 89 5.15 11.50 -7.47
CA ALA A 89 4.57 12.07 -8.68
C ALA A 89 3.10 11.65 -8.91
N GLN A 90 2.64 10.56 -8.28
CA GLN A 90 1.28 10.04 -8.42
C GLN A 90 0.34 10.47 -7.29
N ILE A 91 0.88 11.00 -6.19
CA ILE A 91 0.08 11.49 -5.06
C ILE A 91 -0.69 12.75 -5.47
N ARG A 92 -1.98 12.79 -5.13
CA ARG A 92 -2.88 13.91 -5.44
C ARG A 92 -3.29 14.71 -4.20
N ALA A 93 -3.67 15.97 -4.41
CA ALA A 93 -4.17 16.81 -3.34
C ALA A 93 -5.38 16.18 -2.63
N GLY A 94 -5.40 16.22 -1.30
CA GLY A 94 -6.45 15.64 -0.45
C GLY A 94 -6.29 14.15 -0.15
N GLN A 95 -5.26 13.49 -0.69
CA GLN A 95 -4.91 12.11 -0.35
C GLN A 95 -4.08 12.05 0.93
N VAL A 96 -4.32 11.06 1.77
CA VAL A 96 -3.50 10.77 2.95
C VAL A 96 -2.49 9.70 2.61
N VAL A 97 -1.22 9.90 2.98
CA VAL A 97 -0.17 8.88 2.85
C VAL A 97 0.36 8.58 4.24
N ALA A 98 0.31 7.32 4.64
CA ALA A 98 0.82 6.87 5.92
C ALA A 98 1.88 5.78 5.71
N GLY A 99 3.07 6.03 6.26
CA GLY A 99 4.22 5.15 6.19
C GLY A 99 5.45 5.83 6.79
N MET A 100 6.57 5.12 6.86
CA MET A 100 7.83 5.74 7.26
C MET A 100 8.31 6.63 6.11
N MET A 101 8.56 7.91 6.38
CA MET A 101 9.00 8.88 5.37
C MET A 101 10.47 9.29 5.51
N ASP A 102 11.08 9.07 6.68
CA ASP A 102 12.47 9.43 6.99
C ASP A 102 12.94 10.77 6.37
N PRO A 103 12.28 11.91 6.69
CA PRO A 103 12.47 13.19 5.99
C PRO A 103 13.87 13.80 6.15
N LEU A 104 14.72 13.22 7.01
CA LEU A 104 16.10 13.65 7.25
C LEU A 104 17.13 12.56 6.89
N GLY A 105 16.70 11.40 6.42
CA GLY A 105 17.59 10.31 5.98
C GLY A 105 18.31 10.63 4.67
N THR A 106 17.68 11.46 3.84
CA THR A 106 18.19 11.96 2.55
C THR A 106 17.92 13.47 2.40
N PRO A 107 18.61 14.31 3.21
CA PRO A 107 18.35 15.76 3.29
C PRO A 107 18.87 16.57 2.09
#